data_AF-B4JN19-F1
#
_entry.id   AF-B4JN19-F1
#
_cell.length_a   1.000
_cell.length_b   1.000
_cell.length_c   1.000
_cell.angle_alpha   90.00
_cell.angle_beta   90.00
_cell.angle_gamma   90.00
#
_symmetry.space_group_name_H-M   'P 1'
#
loop_
_entity.id
_entity.type
_entity.pdbx_description
1 polymer ?
#
loop_
_entity_poly.entity_id
_entity_poly.type
_entity_poly.pdbx_seq_one_letter_code
_entity_poly.pdbx_strand_id
1 'polypeptide(L)'
;MYVQLMIAGCNASDECLHVHKVTHVDLEAISPDKPVSSIATNIKCYTRCLIKDYIGSDNKLDLARLGPNASAYERLVMRHCKQIFDGLNAFSDPCDYGYLVLQCMTINTKPRKLNLLTGIPML
;
A
#
# COMPACT_ATOMS: atom_id res chain seq x y z
N MET A 1 13.25 -5.11 -2.17
CA MET A 1 11.95 -5.60 -2.71
C MET A 1 11.29 -4.45 -3.46
N TYR A 2 11.51 -4.33 -4.78
CA TYR A 2 10.86 -3.29 -5.57
C TYR A 2 9.40 -3.69 -5.79
N VAL A 3 8.50 -3.06 -5.03
CA VAL A 3 7.10 -3.03 -5.42
C VAL A 3 7.02 -1.99 -6.53
N GLN A 4 7.10 -2.44 -7.78
CA GLN A 4 6.63 -1.67 -8.90
C GLN A 4 5.11 -1.64 -8.78
N LEU A 5 4.64 -0.73 -7.94
CA LEU A 5 3.24 -0.47 -7.72
C LEU A 5 2.66 -0.02 -9.06
N MET A 6 1.77 -0.83 -9.65
CA MET A 6 0.96 -0.42 -10.82
C MET A 6 0.02 0.77 -10.54
N ILE A 7 0.19 1.42 -9.38
CA ILE A 7 -0.66 2.46 -8.79
C ILE A 7 0.07 3.80 -8.78
N ALA A 8 1.41 3.81 -8.76
CA ALA A 8 2.22 5.01 -8.84
C ALA A 8 3.07 4.93 -10.11
N GLY A 9 2.88 5.86 -11.05
CA GLY A 9 3.81 6.00 -12.16
C GLY A 9 5.24 6.23 -11.65
N CYS A 10 6.26 5.82 -12.39
CA CYS A 10 7.67 5.95 -11.96
C CYS A 10 8.00 7.36 -11.43
N ASN A 11 7.40 8.40 -12.03
CA ASN A 11 7.60 9.80 -11.62
C ASN A 11 7.05 10.11 -10.21
N ALA A 12 5.92 9.51 -9.82
CA ALA A 12 5.34 9.71 -8.49
C ALA A 12 6.18 9.02 -7.41
N SER A 13 6.86 7.93 -7.75
CA SER A 13 7.80 7.25 -6.85
C SER A 13 8.99 8.15 -6.50
N ASP A 14 9.63 8.75 -7.51
CA ASP A 14 10.83 9.59 -7.32
C ASP A 14 10.52 10.89 -6.56
N GLU A 15 9.38 11.52 -6.85
CA GLU A 15 8.90 12.68 -6.11
C GLU A 15 8.71 12.36 -4.62
N CYS A 16 8.03 11.24 -4.31
CA CYS A 16 7.77 10.84 -2.94
C CYS A 16 9.06 10.47 -2.19
N LEU A 17 10.04 9.84 -2.85
CA LEU A 17 11.36 9.57 -2.26
C LEU A 17 12.04 10.88 -1.83
N HIS A 18 12.03 11.87 -2.71
CA HIS A 18 12.63 13.17 -2.45
C HIS A 18 11.94 13.91 -1.30
N VAL A 19 10.61 14.03 -1.35
CA VAL A 19 9.80 14.73 -0.33
C VAL A 19 10.02 14.14 1.06
N HIS A 20 10.10 12.82 1.17
CA HIS A 20 10.24 12.13 2.45
C HIS A 20 11.67 11.78 2.83
N LYS A 21 12.68 12.19 2.04
CA LYS A 21 14.09 11.87 2.27
C LYS A 21 14.31 10.37 2.51
N VAL A 22 13.64 9.56 1.70
CA VAL A 22 13.76 8.10 1.69
C VAL A 22 14.62 7.71 0.51
N THR A 23 15.55 6.79 0.73
CA THR A 23 16.35 6.19 -0.33
C THR A 23 15.82 4.80 -0.68
N HIS A 24 16.17 4.29 -1.86
CA HIS A 24 15.88 2.90 -2.22
C HIS A 24 16.49 1.90 -1.23
N VAL A 25 17.66 2.20 -0.67
CA VAL A 25 18.34 1.37 0.34
C VAL A 25 17.50 1.28 1.62
N ASP A 26 16.89 2.39 2.05
CA ASP A 26 15.99 2.39 3.22
C ASP A 26 14.78 1.49 3.00
N LEU A 27 14.24 1.46 1.78
CA LEU A 27 13.11 0.62 1.41
C LEU A 27 13.47 -0.87 1.33
N GLU A 28 14.69 -1.18 0.89
CA GLU A 28 15.19 -2.57 0.81
C GLU A 28 15.42 -3.19 2.19
N ALA A 29 15.71 -2.37 3.20
CA ALA A 29 15.92 -2.82 4.57
C ALA A 29 14.62 -3.18 5.32
N ILE A 30 13.44 -2.97 4.73
CA ILE A 30 12.16 -3.24 5.38
C ILE A 30 11.76 -4.71 5.20
N SER A 31 11.70 -5.45 6.31
CA SER A 31 11.09 -6.80 6.30
C SER A 31 9.57 -6.69 6.15
N PRO A 32 8.91 -7.53 5.33
CA PRO A 32 7.45 -7.55 5.17
C PRO A 32 6.68 -7.82 6.48
N ASP A 33 7.32 -8.48 7.43
CA ASP A 33 6.78 -8.96 8.72
C ASP A 33 7.06 -7.98 9.86
N LYS A 34 7.77 -6.88 9.56
CA LYS A 34 8.10 -5.85 10.53
C LYS A 34 6.82 -5.08 10.92
N PRO A 35 6.50 -4.95 12.23
CA PRO A 35 5.28 -4.27 12.66
C PRO A 35 5.33 -2.78 12.32
N VAL A 36 4.20 -2.19 11.94
CA VAL A 36 4.09 -0.77 11.52
C VAL A 36 4.67 0.21 12.55
N SER A 37 4.55 -0.10 13.84
CA SER A 37 5.10 0.70 14.95
C SER A 37 6.63 0.79 14.95
N SER A 38 7.31 -0.15 14.28
CA SER A 38 8.77 -0.19 14.16
C SER A 38 9.29 0.35 12.81
N ILE A 39 8.39 0.81 11.95
CA ILE A 39 8.71 1.46 10.68
C ILE A 39 8.89 2.96 10.92
N ALA A 40 9.98 3.53 10.39
CA ALA A 40 10.26 4.94 10.51
C ALA A 40 9.15 5.79 9.85
N THR A 41 8.79 6.91 10.48
CA THR A 41 7.68 7.76 10.02
C THR A 41 7.86 8.27 8.59
N ASN A 42 9.08 8.61 8.18
CA ASN A 42 9.36 9.03 6.81
C ASN A 42 9.03 7.95 5.77
N ILE A 43 9.30 6.67 6.07
CA ILE A 43 8.95 5.53 5.22
C ILE A 43 7.42 5.36 5.15
N LYS A 44 6.73 5.44 6.30
CA LYS A 44 5.26 5.36 6.34
C LYS A 44 4.63 6.48 5.49
N CYS A 45 5.13 7.71 5.64
CA CYS A 45 4.63 8.84 4.86
C CYS A 45 5.01 8.76 3.38
N TYR A 46 6.18 8.23 3.04
CA TYR A 46 6.53 7.88 1.67
C TYR A 46 5.49 6.93 1.05
N THR A 47 5.11 5.85 1.74
CA THR A 47 4.10 4.92 1.23
C THR A 47 2.73 5.56 1.06
N ARG A 48 2.34 6.45 1.97
CA ARG A 48 1.11 7.24 1.83
C ARG A 48 1.17 8.16 0.62
N CYS A 49 2.32 8.79 0.37
CA CYS A 49 2.53 9.67 -0.78
C CYS A 49 2.32 8.94 -2.11
N LEU A 50 2.76 7.67 -2.22
CA LEU A 50 2.54 6.86 -3.44
C LEU A 50 1.08 6.66 -3.80
N ILE A 51 0.18 6.68 -2.80
CA ILE A 51 -1.25 6.50 -2.99
C ILE A 51 -2.04 7.80 -2.78
N LYS A 52 -1.37 8.97 -2.74
CA LYS A 52 -1.98 10.26 -2.41
C LYS A 52 -3.22 10.58 -3.25
N ASP A 53 -3.22 10.19 -4.52
CA ASP A 53 -4.32 10.44 -5.44
C ASP A 53 -5.57 9.62 -5.13
N TYR A 54 -5.41 8.51 -4.39
CA TYR A 54 -6.51 7.63 -3.97
C TYR A 54 -6.98 7.92 -2.54
N ILE A 55 -6.39 8.90 -1.86
CA ILE A 55 -6.76 9.28 -0.50
C ILE A 55 -7.85 10.36 -0.53
N GLY A 56 -8.92 10.15 0.22
CA GLY A 56 -10.01 11.10 0.43
C GLY A 56 -9.69 12.19 1.47
N SER A 57 -10.61 13.12 1.66
CA SER A 57 -10.49 14.22 2.64
C SER A 57 -10.47 13.75 4.10
N ASP A 58 -10.93 12.53 4.36
CA ASP A 58 -10.92 11.87 5.68
C ASP A 58 -9.58 11.16 5.99
N ASN A 59 -8.57 11.38 5.14
CA ASN A 59 -7.27 10.71 5.16
C ASN A 59 -7.28 9.20 4.89
N LYS A 60 -8.42 8.62 4.49
CA LYS A 60 -8.57 7.19 4.16
C LYS A 60 -8.63 6.97 2.65
N LEU A 61 -8.55 5.71 2.21
CA LEU A 61 -8.71 5.37 0.79
C LEU A 61 -10.12 5.74 0.32
N ASP A 62 -10.23 6.41 -0.83
CA ASP A 62 -11.50 6.68 -1.49
C ASP A 62 -11.60 5.83 -2.76
N LEU A 63 -12.47 4.82 -2.73
CA LEU A 63 -12.65 3.90 -3.86
C LEU A 63 -13.23 4.60 -5.10
N ALA A 64 -13.86 5.77 -4.95
CA ALA A 64 -14.34 6.56 -6.09
C ALA A 64 -13.18 7.15 -6.91
N ARG A 65 -12.01 7.35 -6.28
CA ARG A 65 -10.81 7.92 -6.91
C ARG A 65 -10.00 6.95 -7.74
N LEU A 66 -10.34 5.66 -7.71
CA LEU A 66 -9.67 4.63 -8.53
C LEU A 66 -9.83 4.84 -10.05
N GLY A 67 -10.66 5.80 -10.46
CA GLY A 67 -10.95 6.08 -11.86
C GLY A 67 -11.66 4.91 -12.54
N PRO A 68 -12.01 5.02 -13.84
CA PRO A 68 -12.62 3.92 -14.59
C PRO A 68 -11.63 2.83 -15.00
N ASN A 69 -10.34 3.16 -15.13
CA ASN A 69 -9.32 2.26 -15.67
C ASN A 69 -8.81 1.18 -14.70
N ALA A 70 -9.11 1.30 -13.40
CA ALA A 70 -8.74 0.26 -12.43
C ALA A 70 -9.48 -1.05 -12.74
N SER A 71 -8.72 -2.14 -12.82
CA SER A 71 -9.24 -3.49 -13.07
C SER A 71 -10.18 -3.94 -11.95
N ALA A 72 -11.06 -4.90 -12.26
CA ALA A 72 -11.96 -5.48 -11.26
C ALA A 72 -11.19 -6.08 -10.07
N TYR A 73 -10.01 -6.67 -10.35
CA TYR A 73 -9.14 -7.25 -9.33
C TYR A 73 -8.50 -6.19 -8.43
N GLU A 74 -7.96 -5.10 -8.99
CA GLU A 74 -7.40 -3.99 -8.19
C GLU A 74 -8.46 -3.37 -7.28
N ARG A 75 -9.68 -3.16 -7.79
CA ARG A 75 -10.81 -2.67 -7.00
C ARG A 75 -11.18 -3.63 -5.86
N LEU A 76 -11.15 -4.93 -6.12
CA LEU A 76 -11.42 -5.95 -5.11
C LEU A 76 -10.38 -5.91 -4.00
N VAL A 77 -9.09 -5.91 -4.35
CA VAL A 77 -7.99 -5.85 -3.38
C VAL A 77 -8.03 -4.56 -2.57
N MET A 78 -8.24 -3.41 -3.20
CA MET A 78 -8.34 -2.13 -2.49
C MET A 78 -9.54 -2.06 -1.56
N ARG A 79 -10.70 -2.57 -1.99
CA ARG A 79 -11.88 -2.67 -1.11
C ARG A 79 -11.59 -3.56 0.09
N HIS A 80 -10.96 -4.71 -0.11
CA HIS A 80 -10.60 -5.63 0.96
C HIS A 80 -9.66 -4.97 1.98
N CYS A 81 -8.56 -4.37 1.51
CA CYS A 81 -7.61 -3.70 2.38
C CYS A 81 -8.20 -2.48 3.10
N LYS A 82 -9.04 -1.68 2.42
CA LYS A 82 -9.80 -0.59 3.06
C LYS A 82 -10.68 -1.10 4.20
N GLN A 83 -11.45 -2.16 3.98
CA GLN A 83 -12.36 -2.72 5.00
C GLN A 83 -11.63 -3.18 6.26
N ILE A 84 -10.44 -3.79 6.13
CA ILE A 84 -9.63 -4.24 7.27
C ILE A 84 -9.26 -3.06 8.17
N PHE A 85 -8.80 -1.95 7.58
CA PHE A 85 -8.21 -0.85 8.34
C PHE A 85 -9.20 0.28 8.66
N ASP A 86 -10.23 0.51 7.86
CA ASP A 86 -11.21 1.58 8.11
C ASP A 86 -11.96 1.43 9.43
N GLY A 87 -12.19 0.17 9.85
CA GLY A 87 -12.84 -0.18 11.11
C GLY A 87 -11.91 -0.07 12.33
N LEU A 88 -10.61 0.11 12.12
CA LEU A 88 -9.65 0.38 13.19
C LEU A 88 -9.66 1.89 13.45
N ASN A 89 -10.42 2.33 14.45
CA ASN A 89 -10.42 3.73 14.94
C ASN A 89 -9.09 4.14 15.64
N ALA A 90 -7.98 3.49 15.30
CA ALA A 90 -6.74 3.49 16.07
C ALA A 90 -5.58 4.25 15.40
N PHE A 91 -5.78 4.82 14.20
CA PHE A 91 -4.70 5.54 13.52
C PHE A 91 -4.66 7.00 13.97
N SER A 92 -3.75 7.29 14.90
CA SER A 92 -3.39 8.67 15.25
C SER A 92 -2.53 9.33 14.15
N ASP A 93 -1.82 8.53 13.35
CA ASP A 93 -0.99 8.99 12.22
C ASP A 93 -1.59 8.54 10.87
N PRO A 94 -1.98 9.48 9.98
CA PRO A 94 -2.42 9.18 8.62
C PRO A 94 -1.43 8.35 7.79
N CYS A 95 -0.14 8.44 8.09
CA CYS A 95 0.91 7.67 7.44
C CYS A 95 0.87 6.19 7.82
N ASP A 96 0.43 5.85 9.04
CA ASP A 96 0.25 4.45 9.47
C ASP A 96 -0.82 3.75 8.63
N TYR A 97 -1.95 4.44 8.44
CA TYR A 97 -3.03 3.95 7.59
C TYR A 97 -2.54 3.72 6.16
N GLY A 98 -1.84 4.70 5.58
CA GLY A 98 -1.31 4.59 4.21
C GLY A 98 -0.35 3.42 4.04
N TYR A 99 0.54 3.23 5.01
CA TYR A 99 1.50 2.11 5.02
C TYR A 99 0.79 0.76 5.10
N LEU A 100 -0.13 0.57 6.04
CA LEU A 100 -0.83 -0.69 6.27
C LEU A 100 -1.70 -1.10 5.08
N VAL A 101 -2.41 -0.13 4.51
CA VAL A 101 -3.19 -0.33 3.30
C VAL A 101 -2.30 -0.79 2.16
N LEU A 102 -1.18 -0.09 1.92
CA LEU A 102 -0.27 -0.42 0.83
C LEU A 102 0.40 -1.79 1.03
N GLN A 103 0.77 -2.12 2.27
CA GLN A 103 1.31 -3.42 2.65
C GLN A 103 0.29 -4.54 2.36
N CYS A 104 -0.96 -4.37 2.77
CA CYS A 104 -2.04 -5.31 2.46
C CYS A 104 -2.22 -5.49 0.96
N MET A 105 -2.23 -4.40 0.18
CA MET A 105 -2.37 -4.47 -1.26
C MET A 105 -1.21 -5.25 -1.89
N THR A 106 0.03 -4.96 -1.48
CA THR A 106 1.24 -5.66 -1.95
C THR A 106 1.21 -7.16 -1.64
N ILE A 107 0.73 -7.55 -0.45
CA ILE A 107 0.62 -8.97 -0.07
C ILE A 107 -0.43 -9.68 -0.93
N ASN A 108 -1.53 -8.99 -1.25
CA ASN A 108 -2.64 -9.57 -1.99
C ASN A 108 -2.46 -9.54 -3.51
N THR A 109 -1.63 -8.64 -4.07
CA THR A 109 -1.36 -8.53 -5.52
C THR A 109 -0.15 -9.31 -5.99
N LYS A 110 0.76 -9.72 -5.09
CA LYS A 110 1.81 -10.67 -5.46
C LYS A 110 1.16 -11.98 -5.92
N PRO A 111 1.62 -12.60 -7.02
CA PRO A 111 1.23 -13.97 -7.31
C PRO A 111 1.76 -14.83 -6.16
N ARG A 112 0.89 -15.18 -5.20
CA ARG A 112 1.08 -16.40 -4.41
C ARG A 112 1.24 -17.49 -5.47
N LYS A 113 2.29 -18.33 -5.39
CA LYS A 113 2.36 -19.53 -6.21
C LYS A 113 1.02 -20.25 -6.03
N LEU A 114 0.12 -20.12 -7.01
CA LEU A 114 -1.16 -20.80 -6.98
C LEU A 114 -0.80 -22.27 -7.03
N ASN A 115 -1.28 -23.06 -6.05
CA ASN A 115 -1.25 -24.49 -6.25
C ASN A 115 -2.26 -24.79 -7.36
N LEU A 116 -1.75 -25.02 -8.57
CA LEU A 116 -2.55 -25.27 -9.79
C LEU A 116 -3.47 -26.49 -9.66
N LEU A 117 -3.32 -27.27 -8.58
CA LEU A 117 -4.15 -28.43 -8.27
C LEU A 117 -5.34 -28.13 -7.35
N THR A 118 -5.30 -27.06 -6.55
CA THR A 118 -6.33 -26.83 -5.52
C THR A 118 -6.98 -25.46 -5.56
N GLY A 119 -6.41 -24.49 -6.28
CA GLY A 119 -6.98 -23.13 -6.37
C GLY A 119 -7.02 -22.37 -5.04
N ILE A 120 -6.41 -22.91 -3.97
CA ILE A 120 -6.35 -22.27 -2.64
C ILE A 120 -5.03 -21.51 -2.53
N PRO A 121 -5.04 -20.23 -2.11
CA PRO A 121 -3.81 -19.52 -1.82
C PRO A 121 -3.11 -20.14 -0.61
N MET A 122 -1.84 -20.54 -0.77
CA MET A 122 -1.03 -21.00 0.36
C MET A 122 -0.76 -19.81 1.31
N LEU A 123 -1.01 -20.03 2.61
CA LEU A 123 -0.66 -19.14 3.71
C LEU A 123 0.86 -19.05 3.90
#